data_AF-A0A6J8ALL5-F1
#
_entry.id   AF-A0A6J8ALL5-F1
#
_cell.length_a   1.000
_cell.length_b   1.000
_cell.length_c   1.000
_cell.angle_alpha   90.00
_cell.angle_beta   90.00
_cell.angle_gamma   90.00
#
_symmetry.space_group_name_H-M   'P 1'
#
loop_
_entity.id
_entity.type
_entity.pdbx_description
1 polymer ?
#
loop_
_entity_poly.entity_id
_entity_poly.type
_entity_poly.pdbx_seq_one_letter_code
_entity_poly.pdbx_strand_id
1 'polypeptide(L)'
;MKREREKTPVVGKKFWQYVKSKKRDSCGIAPLSSNGKLMEDSKGKAEALNHQFVSIFTDENTSSQTKLNGSPSPDIDHLQITVEGRQVPVVKIEEDHLTTGSQWEEWLEGIEREFRYFRITDPEDKKDAMIIYGGKDISRLEKSTPDPVDRRMDVYEKLKKKLNDYFAPKKNKHYANYLFLKVRPVNGESTVAYAARLRERAADCEFENQDDGF
;
A
#
# COMPACT_ATOMS: atom_id res chain seq x y z
N MET A 1 -46.60 36.89 11.91
CA MET A 1 -45.17 36.52 11.84
C MET A 1 -44.80 35.67 13.05
N LYS A 2 -44.70 34.34 12.89
CA LYS A 2 -44.06 33.46 13.87
C LYS A 2 -42.95 32.72 13.13
N ARG A 3 -41.70 32.94 13.55
CA ARG A 3 -40.51 32.30 12.96
C ARG A 3 -40.51 30.83 13.37
N GLU A 4 -40.56 29.92 12.41
CA GLU A 4 -40.22 28.51 12.61
C GLU A 4 -38.73 28.41 12.93
N ARG A 5 -38.40 27.71 14.03
CA ARG A 5 -37.02 27.28 14.30
C ARG A 5 -36.87 25.87 13.76
N GLU A 6 -36.04 25.71 12.74
CA GLU A 6 -35.58 24.41 12.25
C GLU A 6 -34.93 23.63 13.39
N LYS A 7 -35.41 22.40 13.63
CA LYS A 7 -34.77 21.44 14.53
C LYS A 7 -33.79 20.61 13.73
N THR A 8 -32.49 20.88 13.87
CA THR A 8 -31.46 19.96 13.38
C THR A 8 -31.52 18.65 14.18
N PRO A 9 -31.44 17.48 13.52
CA PRO A 9 -31.54 16.19 14.20
C PRO A 9 -30.25 15.94 15.00
N VAL A 10 -30.38 15.79 16.32
CA VAL A 10 -29.27 15.50 17.24
C VAL A 10 -28.83 14.04 17.08
N VAL A 11 -27.97 13.78 16.09
CA VAL A 11 -27.39 12.46 15.77
C VAL A 11 -26.54 11.87 16.93
N GLY A 12 -26.23 12.65 17.97
CA GLY A 12 -25.42 12.18 19.10
C GLY A 12 -26.16 11.31 20.15
N LYS A 13 -27.49 11.44 20.32
CA LYS A 13 -28.15 10.86 21.51
C LYS A 13 -28.32 9.34 21.45
N LYS A 14 -28.66 8.77 20.29
CA LYS A 14 -28.92 7.33 20.14
C LYS A 14 -27.65 6.49 20.21
N PHE A 15 -26.55 6.99 19.64
CA PHE A 15 -25.24 6.34 19.68
C PHE A 15 -24.75 6.20 21.13
N TRP A 16 -24.73 7.30 21.90
CA TRP A 16 -24.30 7.27 23.30
C TRP A 16 -25.25 6.47 24.22
N GLN A 17 -26.55 6.41 23.90
CA GLN A 17 -27.49 5.51 24.59
C GLN A 17 -27.15 4.04 24.36
N TYR A 18 -26.83 3.67 23.12
CA TYR A 18 -26.43 2.30 22.77
C TYR A 18 -25.11 1.91 23.47
N VAL A 19 -24.09 2.77 23.42
CA VAL A 19 -22.80 2.54 24.10
C VAL A 19 -23.01 2.31 25.60
N LYS A 20 -23.74 3.21 26.28
CA LYS A 20 -24.06 3.08 27.72
C LYS A 20 -24.88 1.83 28.05
N SER A 21 -25.80 1.41 27.17
CA SER A 21 -26.62 0.21 27.39
C SER A 21 -25.81 -1.09 27.40
N LYS A 22 -24.63 -1.10 26.76
CA LYS A 22 -23.75 -2.26 26.72
C LYS A 22 -22.92 -2.45 27.99
N LYS A 23 -22.94 -1.50 28.95
CA LYS A 23 -22.16 -1.54 30.22
C LYS A 23 -20.69 -1.92 30.02
N ARG A 24 -20.10 -1.52 28.88
CA ARG A 24 -18.68 -1.75 28.53
C ARG A 24 -17.85 -0.48 28.67
N ASP A 25 -18.24 0.40 29.60
CA ASP A 25 -17.54 1.66 29.82
C ASP A 25 -16.24 1.47 30.64
N SER A 26 -16.04 0.28 31.23
CA SER A 26 -14.83 -0.08 31.98
C SER A 26 -14.08 -1.22 31.27
N CYS A 27 -13.06 -0.87 30.49
CA CYS A 27 -12.14 -1.84 29.86
C CYS A 27 -11.22 -2.58 30.86
N GLY A 28 -11.60 -2.69 32.14
CA GLY A 28 -10.76 -3.27 33.20
C GLY A 28 -9.51 -2.47 33.57
N ILE A 29 -9.23 -1.37 32.85
CA ILE A 29 -8.10 -0.48 33.14
C ILE A 29 -8.54 0.45 34.26
N ALA A 30 -7.88 0.34 35.42
CA ALA A 30 -8.11 1.22 36.54
C ALA A 30 -7.87 2.68 36.11
N PRO A 31 -8.73 3.64 36.54
CA PRO A 31 -8.52 5.04 36.22
C PRO A 31 -7.17 5.52 36.73
N LEU A 32 -6.39 6.19 35.87
CA LEU A 32 -5.05 6.62 36.22
C LEU A 32 -5.13 7.76 37.25
N SER A 33 -4.54 7.52 38.42
CA SER A 33 -4.47 8.50 39.50
C SER A 33 -3.02 8.71 39.90
N SER A 34 -2.66 9.95 40.24
CA SER A 34 -1.36 10.31 40.78
C SER A 34 -1.58 11.28 41.95
N ASN A 35 -0.92 11.03 43.07
CA ASN A 35 -1.09 11.77 44.34
C ASN A 35 -2.56 11.85 44.83
N GLY A 36 -3.32 10.77 44.66
CA GLY A 36 -4.72 10.69 45.09
C GLY A 36 -5.71 11.48 44.21
N LYS A 37 -5.25 12.09 43.11
CA LYS A 37 -6.10 12.81 42.15
C LYS A 37 -6.27 11.99 40.88
N LEU A 38 -7.53 11.89 40.43
CA LEU A 38 -7.87 11.27 39.16
C LEU A 38 -7.41 12.17 37.99
N MET A 39 -6.67 11.58 37.05
CA MET A 39 -6.23 12.27 35.83
C MET A 39 -7.27 12.09 34.72
N GLU A 40 -7.91 13.18 34.33
CA GLU A 40 -8.93 13.18 33.26
C GLU A 40 -8.34 13.63 31.92
N ASP A 41 -7.46 14.63 31.96
CA ASP A 41 -6.85 15.21 30.77
C ASP A 41 -5.68 14.38 30.24
N SER A 42 -5.44 14.48 28.93
CA SER A 42 -4.44 13.64 28.25
C SER A 42 -3.00 14.00 28.64
N LYS A 43 -2.75 15.27 29.00
CA LYS A 43 -1.43 15.74 29.42
C LYS A 43 -1.06 15.21 30.80
N GLY A 44 -1.96 15.34 31.77
CA GLY A 44 -1.78 14.82 33.13
C GLY A 44 -1.63 13.30 33.16
N LYS A 45 -2.31 12.57 32.26
CA LYS A 45 -2.09 11.14 32.09
C LYS A 45 -0.69 10.79 31.60
N ALA A 46 -0.17 11.51 30.60
CA ALA A 46 1.17 11.29 30.08
C ALA A 46 2.26 11.59 31.12
N GLU A 47 2.12 12.69 31.86
CA GLU A 47 3.05 13.07 32.93
C GLU A 47 3.04 12.05 34.09
N ALA A 48 1.86 11.56 34.49
CA ALA A 48 1.73 10.54 35.54
C ALA A 48 2.39 9.21 35.15
N LEU A 49 2.21 8.77 33.90
CA LEU A 49 2.89 7.57 33.39
C LEU A 49 4.40 7.79 33.34
N ASN A 50 4.88 8.89 32.76
CA ASN A 50 6.31 9.18 32.71
C ASN A 50 6.95 9.14 34.09
N HIS A 51 6.33 9.74 35.12
CA HIS A 51 6.85 9.69 36.48
C HIS A 51 6.90 8.25 37.04
N GLN A 52 5.88 7.43 36.77
CA GLN A 52 5.86 6.03 37.19
C GLN A 52 6.96 5.20 36.50
N PHE A 53 7.24 5.48 35.22
CA PHE A 53 8.21 4.73 34.42
C PHE A 53 9.66 5.23 34.57
N VAL A 54 9.87 6.51 34.91
CA VAL A 54 11.22 7.08 35.16
C VAL A 54 11.96 6.32 36.26
N SER A 55 11.25 5.91 37.33
CA SER A 55 11.83 5.17 38.45
C SER A 55 12.29 3.74 38.10
N ILE A 56 11.83 3.18 36.98
CA ILE A 56 12.14 1.82 36.54
C ILE A 56 13.41 1.78 35.68
N PHE A 57 13.86 2.93 35.19
CA PHE A 57 15.16 3.03 34.54
C PHE A 57 16.24 3.10 35.61
N THR A 58 17.31 2.33 35.42
CA THR A 58 18.47 2.39 36.31
C THR A 58 19.29 3.63 35.97
N ASP A 59 19.67 4.40 36.99
CA ASP A 59 20.64 5.47 36.82
C ASP A 59 21.96 4.83 36.39
N GLU A 60 22.35 5.02 35.12
CA GLU A 60 23.64 4.54 34.65
C GLU A 60 24.76 5.27 35.40
N ASN A 61 25.47 4.54 36.26
CA ASN A 61 26.65 5.06 36.95
C ASN A 61 27.82 5.15 35.95
N THR A 62 27.94 6.32 35.31
CA THR A 62 29.01 6.64 34.35
C THR A 62 30.42 6.66 34.96
N SER A 63 30.54 6.54 36.29
CA SER A 63 31.83 6.57 37.01
C SER A 63 32.73 5.37 36.73
N SER A 64 32.21 4.29 36.13
CA SER A 64 32.97 3.07 35.82
C SER A 64 33.39 2.96 34.35
N GLN A 65 33.17 3.99 33.52
CA GLN A 65 33.73 4.00 32.17
C GLN A 65 35.25 4.10 32.27
N THR A 66 35.94 2.96 32.19
CA THR A 66 37.38 2.90 31.97
C THR A 66 37.69 3.69 30.72
N LYS A 67 38.35 4.85 30.89
CA LYS A 67 39.01 5.54 29.78
C LYS A 67 40.05 4.57 29.22
N LEU A 68 39.70 3.91 28.12
CA LEU A 68 40.65 3.18 27.29
C LEU A 68 41.70 4.20 26.83
N ASN A 69 42.87 4.08 27.44
CA ASN A 69 44.12 4.71 27.09
C ASN A 69 44.32 4.64 25.57
N GLY A 70 44.35 5.81 24.94
CA GLY A 70 44.33 6.00 23.50
C GLY A 70 45.49 5.32 22.79
N SER A 71 45.22 4.18 22.18
CA SER A 71 45.81 3.88 20.88
C SER A 71 45.16 4.83 19.87
N PRO A 72 45.94 5.54 19.01
CA PRO A 72 45.35 6.32 17.94
C PRO A 72 44.72 5.34 16.96
N SER A 73 43.42 5.13 17.09
CA SER A 73 42.63 4.60 15.99
C SER A 73 42.87 5.51 14.79
N PRO A 74 43.05 4.97 13.56
CA PRO A 74 43.02 5.82 12.39
C PRO A 74 41.74 6.65 12.46
N ASP A 75 41.90 7.96 12.28
CA ASP A 75 40.77 8.89 12.24
C ASP A 75 39.78 8.34 11.20
N ILE A 76 38.53 8.14 11.60
CA ILE A 76 37.53 7.64 10.67
C ILE A 76 37.31 8.78 9.70
N ASP A 77 37.78 8.61 8.45
CA ASP A 77 37.54 9.56 7.38
C ASP A 77 36.08 9.98 7.38
N HIS A 78 35.83 11.29 7.22
CA HIS A 78 34.51 11.89 7.27
C HIS A 78 33.52 11.08 6.41
N LEU A 79 32.65 10.33 7.09
CA LEU A 79 31.62 9.52 6.45
C LEU A 79 30.65 10.45 5.74
N GLN A 80 30.84 10.59 4.43
CA GLN A 80 29.83 11.14 3.53
C GLN A 80 28.72 10.09 3.43
N ILE A 81 27.82 10.07 4.42
CA ILE A 81 26.56 9.35 4.27
C ILE A 81 25.76 10.15 3.24
N THR A 82 25.98 9.86 1.97
CA THR A 82 25.08 10.29 0.93
C THR A 82 23.83 9.43 1.11
N VAL A 83 22.88 9.95 1.89
CA VAL A 83 21.50 9.48 1.83
C VAL A 83 20.94 9.99 0.49
N GLU A 84 21.43 9.42 -0.62
CA GLU A 84 20.51 9.15 -1.70
C GLU A 84 19.60 8.06 -1.17
N GLY A 85 18.67 8.47 -0.31
CA GLY A 85 17.51 7.67 -0.01
C GLY A 85 16.94 7.37 -1.37
N ARG A 86 17.10 6.12 -1.82
CA ARG A 86 16.52 5.65 -3.06
C ARG A 86 15.06 6.05 -2.95
N GLN A 87 14.65 7.04 -3.73
CA GLN A 87 13.25 7.25 -3.99
C GLN A 87 12.86 6.00 -4.74
N VAL A 88 12.44 4.98 -3.99
CA VAL A 88 11.71 3.86 -4.55
C VAL A 88 10.59 4.54 -5.31
N PRO A 89 10.53 4.40 -6.65
CA PRO A 89 9.47 5.00 -7.41
C PRO A 89 8.18 4.41 -6.85
N VAL A 90 7.48 5.19 -6.03
CA VAL A 90 6.16 4.82 -5.57
C VAL A 90 5.34 4.83 -6.84
N VAL A 91 4.97 3.63 -7.30
CA VAL A 91 4.13 3.49 -8.47
C VAL A 91 2.82 4.18 -8.13
N LYS A 92 2.60 5.35 -8.75
CA LYS A 92 1.25 5.84 -8.95
C LYS A 92 0.72 4.98 -10.08
N ILE A 93 0.01 3.91 -9.74
CA ILE A 93 -0.82 3.24 -10.73
C ILE A 93 -1.93 4.26 -11.00
N GLU A 94 -1.70 5.14 -11.97
CA GLU A 94 -2.76 5.99 -12.48
C GLU A 94 -3.84 5.03 -12.98
N GLU A 95 -5.09 5.22 -12.54
CA GLU A 95 -6.24 4.36 -12.85
C GLU A 95 -6.64 4.43 -14.34
N ASP A 96 -5.68 4.54 -15.26
CA ASP A 96 -5.92 4.29 -16.66
C ASP A 96 -5.91 2.78 -16.92
N HIS A 97 -7.09 2.19 -16.73
CA HIS A 97 -7.45 0.78 -16.96
C HIS A 97 -6.97 0.14 -18.28
N LEU A 98 -6.36 0.93 -19.16
CA LEU A 98 -5.83 0.58 -20.47
C LEU A 98 -4.36 0.23 -20.46
N THR A 99 -3.60 0.88 -19.59
CA THR A 99 -2.16 0.68 -19.44
C THR A 99 -1.83 -0.07 -18.15
N THR A 100 -2.77 -0.15 -17.20
CA THR A 100 -2.60 -0.83 -15.90
C THR A 100 -2.00 -2.23 -16.04
N GLY A 101 -2.42 -3.01 -17.03
CA GLY A 101 -1.89 -4.35 -17.28
C GLY A 101 -0.43 -4.37 -17.72
N SER A 102 -0.13 -3.61 -18.77
CA SER A 102 1.24 -3.49 -19.30
C SER A 102 2.19 -2.86 -18.27
N GLN A 103 1.73 -1.86 -17.53
CA GLN A 103 2.48 -1.22 -16.45
C GLN A 103 2.73 -2.19 -15.30
N TRP A 104 1.75 -3.02 -14.95
CA TRP A 104 1.89 -4.06 -13.96
C TRP A 104 2.91 -5.12 -14.40
N GLU A 105 2.85 -5.59 -15.64
CA GLU A 105 3.81 -6.56 -16.18
C GLU A 105 5.25 -6.00 -16.21
N GLU A 106 5.43 -4.78 -16.70
CA GLU A 106 6.73 -4.10 -16.72
C GLU A 106 7.29 -3.91 -15.30
N TRP A 107 6.42 -3.49 -14.36
CA TRP A 107 6.81 -3.35 -12.95
C TRP A 107 7.17 -4.69 -12.31
N LEU A 108 6.37 -5.74 -12.56
CA LEU A 108 6.60 -7.08 -12.05
C LEU A 108 7.94 -7.65 -12.55
N GLU A 109 8.27 -7.42 -13.83
CA GLU A 109 9.57 -7.80 -14.37
C GLU A 109 10.71 -7.03 -13.68
N GLY A 110 10.52 -5.72 -13.45
CA GLY A 110 11.46 -4.86 -12.75
C GLY A 110 11.74 -5.34 -11.33
N ILE A 111 10.70 -5.61 -10.54
CA ILE A 111 10.87 -6.03 -9.14
C ILE A 111 11.48 -7.43 -9.03
N GLU A 112 11.13 -8.37 -9.92
CA GLU A 112 11.77 -9.69 -9.94
C GLU A 112 13.26 -9.62 -10.31
N ARG A 113 13.62 -8.68 -11.20
CA ARG A 113 15.03 -8.40 -11.51
C ARG A 113 15.77 -7.87 -10.27
N GLU A 114 15.13 -7.01 -9.49
CA GLU A 114 15.68 -6.54 -8.22
C GLU A 114 15.85 -7.68 -7.20
N PHE A 115 14.86 -8.57 -7.04
CA PHE A 115 14.99 -9.72 -6.15
C PHE A 115 16.20 -10.60 -6.50
N ARG A 116 16.41 -10.85 -7.80
CA ARG A 116 17.61 -11.59 -8.26
C ARG A 116 18.90 -10.83 -7.95
N TYR A 117 18.94 -9.53 -8.22
CA TYR A 117 20.14 -8.71 -7.99
C TYR A 117 20.51 -8.64 -6.50
N PHE A 118 19.52 -8.39 -5.64
CA PHE A 118 19.71 -8.31 -4.18
C PHE A 118 19.75 -9.68 -3.48
N ARG A 119 19.61 -10.79 -4.24
CA ARG A 119 19.58 -12.16 -3.72
C ARG A 119 18.49 -12.40 -2.68
N ILE A 120 17.33 -11.78 -2.87
CA ILE A 120 16.13 -12.02 -2.06
C ILE A 120 15.52 -13.34 -2.55
N THR A 121 15.82 -14.43 -1.85
CA THR A 121 15.39 -15.79 -2.23
C THR A 121 14.23 -16.31 -1.41
N ASP A 122 14.10 -15.87 -0.17
CA ASP A 122 13.05 -16.33 0.74
C ASP A 122 11.66 -15.83 0.28
N PRO A 123 10.64 -16.70 0.25
CA PRO A 123 9.29 -16.31 -0.16
C PRO A 123 8.64 -15.24 0.71
N GLU A 124 8.86 -15.24 2.03
CA GLU A 124 8.32 -14.21 2.93
C GLU A 124 9.02 -12.87 2.65
N ASP A 125 10.35 -12.87 2.50
CA ASP A 125 11.08 -11.64 2.17
C ASP A 125 10.67 -11.06 0.82
N LYS A 126 10.41 -11.91 -0.19
CA LYS A 126 9.88 -11.46 -1.49
C LYS A 126 8.47 -10.89 -1.35
N LYS A 127 7.61 -11.51 -0.55
CA LYS A 127 6.26 -11.01 -0.27
C LYS A 127 6.34 -9.63 0.39
N ASP A 128 7.14 -9.48 1.44
CA ASP A 128 7.30 -8.22 2.16
C ASP A 128 7.90 -7.14 1.27
N ALA A 129 8.93 -7.46 0.50
CA ALA A 129 9.48 -6.55 -0.49
C ALA A 129 8.40 -6.11 -1.50
N MET A 130 7.63 -7.05 -2.07
CA MET A 130 6.54 -6.72 -3.00
C MET A 130 5.54 -5.71 -2.40
N ILE A 131 5.20 -5.86 -1.12
CA ILE A 131 4.29 -4.94 -0.40
C ILE A 131 4.95 -3.58 -0.16
N ILE A 132 6.24 -3.56 0.22
CA ILE A 132 7.01 -2.34 0.49
C ILE A 132 7.17 -1.51 -0.79
N TYR A 133 7.62 -2.14 -1.88
CA TYR A 133 7.86 -1.48 -3.17
C TYR A 133 6.53 -1.11 -3.87
N GLY A 134 5.51 -1.97 -3.74
CA GLY A 134 4.19 -1.76 -4.33
C GLY A 134 3.30 -0.75 -3.58
N GLY A 135 3.65 -0.39 -2.35
CA GLY A 135 2.97 0.63 -1.57
C GLY A 135 1.55 0.25 -1.13
N LYS A 136 0.72 1.27 -0.89
CA LYS A 136 -0.58 1.12 -0.20
C LYS A 136 -1.59 0.27 -0.98
N ASP A 137 -1.56 0.31 -2.30
CA ASP A 137 -2.53 -0.40 -3.14
C ASP A 137 -2.27 -1.91 -3.09
N ILE A 138 -1.01 -2.33 -3.25
CA ILE A 138 -0.60 -3.72 -3.09
C ILE A 138 -0.86 -4.23 -1.67
N SER A 139 -0.57 -3.42 -0.64
CA SER A 139 -0.87 -3.77 0.76
C SER A 139 -2.38 -3.94 1.02
N ARG A 140 -3.21 -3.09 0.42
CA ARG A 140 -4.68 -3.20 0.52
C ARG A 140 -5.18 -4.44 -0.18
N LEU A 141 -4.67 -4.73 -1.38
CA LEU A 141 -5.02 -5.92 -2.14
C LEU A 141 -4.64 -7.18 -1.38
N GLU A 142 -3.43 -7.25 -0.81
CA GLU A 142 -2.97 -8.37 0.02
C GLU A 142 -3.95 -8.68 1.17
N LYS A 143 -4.59 -7.68 1.76
CA LYS A 143 -5.58 -7.88 2.83
C LYS A 143 -6.99 -8.17 2.33
N SER A 144 -7.37 -7.70 1.14
CA SER A 144 -8.76 -7.72 0.68
C SER A 144 -9.21 -9.02 0.03
N THR A 145 -8.30 -9.76 -0.61
CA THR A 145 -8.67 -10.95 -1.39
C THR A 145 -8.30 -12.24 -0.65
N PRO A 146 -9.09 -13.32 -0.71
CA PRO A 146 -8.70 -14.60 -0.14
C PRO A 146 -7.43 -15.16 -0.80
N ASP A 147 -6.64 -15.92 -0.03
CA ASP A 147 -5.49 -16.65 -0.58
C ASP A 147 -5.94 -17.72 -1.59
N PRO A 148 -5.19 -17.93 -2.69
CA PRO A 148 -5.40 -19.08 -3.55
C PRO A 148 -5.34 -20.38 -2.76
N VAL A 149 -6.29 -21.29 -3.02
CA VAL A 149 -6.44 -22.57 -2.30
C VAL A 149 -5.30 -23.56 -2.61
N ASP A 150 -4.47 -23.25 -3.60
CA ASP A 150 -3.37 -24.12 -3.99
C ASP A 150 -2.29 -24.19 -2.90
N ARG A 151 -2.21 -25.35 -2.25
CA ARG A 151 -1.25 -25.64 -1.17
C ARG A 151 0.19 -25.79 -1.68
N ARG A 152 0.40 -25.90 -2.99
CA ARG A 152 1.74 -26.02 -3.59
C ARG A 152 2.40 -24.65 -3.80
N MET A 153 1.63 -23.57 -3.73
CA MET A 153 2.15 -22.22 -3.91
C MET A 153 2.70 -21.67 -2.58
N ASP A 154 3.89 -21.08 -2.66
CA ASP A 154 4.44 -20.31 -1.55
C ASP A 154 3.71 -18.97 -1.38
N VAL A 155 4.02 -18.26 -0.31
CA VAL A 155 3.36 -17.00 0.06
C VAL A 155 3.57 -15.87 -0.97
N TYR A 156 4.72 -15.85 -1.65
CA TYR A 156 5.02 -14.89 -2.69
C TYR A 156 4.23 -15.20 -3.95
N GLU A 157 4.22 -16.46 -4.38
CA GLU A 157 3.47 -16.91 -5.55
C GLU A 157 1.96 -16.68 -5.37
N LYS A 158 1.43 -16.89 -4.15
CA LYS A 158 0.04 -16.57 -3.82
C LYS A 158 -0.27 -15.09 -3.99
N LEU A 159 0.59 -14.22 -3.45
CA LEU A 159 0.44 -12.78 -3.59
C LEU A 159 0.56 -12.36 -5.06
N LYS A 160 1.61 -12.81 -5.77
CA LYS A 160 1.83 -12.55 -7.19
C LYS A 160 0.62 -12.95 -8.03
N LYS A 161 0.08 -14.15 -7.83
CA LYS A 161 -1.13 -14.60 -8.53
C LYS A 161 -2.31 -13.69 -8.28
N LYS A 162 -2.56 -13.33 -7.04
CA LYS A 162 -3.66 -12.45 -6.65
C LYS A 162 -3.54 -11.05 -7.26
N LEU A 163 -2.33 -10.50 -7.33
CA LEU A 163 -2.07 -9.22 -7.97
C LEU A 163 -2.18 -9.32 -9.49
N ASN A 164 -1.66 -10.39 -10.10
CA ASN A 164 -1.88 -10.69 -11.51
C ASN A 164 -3.37 -10.78 -11.84
N ASP A 165 -4.16 -11.52 -11.07
CA ASP A 165 -5.60 -11.68 -11.31
C ASP A 165 -6.36 -10.34 -11.17
N TYR A 166 -5.80 -9.36 -10.44
CA TYR A 166 -6.36 -8.02 -10.27
C TYR A 166 -5.92 -7.03 -11.37
N PHE A 167 -4.62 -7.02 -11.70
CA PHE A 167 -4.00 -6.04 -12.60
C PHE A 167 -3.83 -6.51 -14.05
N ALA A 168 -3.61 -7.81 -14.29
CA ALA A 168 -3.65 -8.38 -15.63
C ALA A 168 -5.10 -8.18 -16.12
N PRO A 169 -5.36 -7.24 -17.03
CA PRO A 169 -6.70 -6.75 -17.24
C PRO A 169 -7.54 -7.88 -17.84
N LYS A 170 -8.81 -7.95 -17.44
CA LYS A 170 -9.84 -8.24 -18.44
C LYS A 170 -9.65 -7.18 -19.52
N LYS A 171 -8.94 -7.47 -20.62
CA LYS A 171 -8.91 -6.60 -21.79
C LYS A 171 -10.34 -6.14 -22.03
N ASN A 172 -10.60 -4.84 -21.88
CA ASN A 172 -11.97 -4.35 -22.04
C ASN A 172 -12.26 -4.33 -23.55
N LYS A 173 -12.78 -5.44 -24.07
CA LYS A 173 -13.17 -5.63 -25.47
C LYS A 173 -13.95 -4.42 -26.01
N HIS A 174 -14.85 -3.84 -25.21
CA HIS A 174 -15.63 -2.67 -25.62
C HIS A 174 -14.77 -1.44 -25.89
N TYR A 175 -13.73 -1.22 -25.11
CA TYR A 175 -12.84 -0.08 -25.30
C TYR A 175 -11.86 -0.31 -26.45
N ALA A 176 -11.29 -1.51 -26.58
CA ALA A 176 -10.48 -1.86 -27.74
C ALA A 176 -11.28 -1.67 -29.05
N ASN A 177 -12.54 -2.14 -29.06
CA ASN A 177 -13.48 -1.91 -30.15
C ASN A 177 -13.74 -0.41 -30.39
N TYR A 178 -13.95 0.36 -29.33
CA TYR A 178 -14.14 1.82 -29.44
C TYR A 178 -12.92 2.51 -30.07
N LEU A 179 -11.70 2.16 -29.67
CA LEU A 179 -10.48 2.71 -30.25
C LEU A 179 -10.32 2.29 -31.71
N PHE A 180 -10.62 1.04 -32.04
CA PHE A 180 -10.59 0.53 -33.41
C PHE A 180 -11.56 1.32 -34.30
N LEU A 181 -12.81 1.53 -33.85
CA LEU A 181 -13.82 2.30 -34.58
C LEU A 181 -13.43 3.77 -34.78
N LYS A 182 -12.55 4.31 -33.94
CA LYS A 182 -12.05 5.68 -34.05
C LYS A 182 -10.87 5.85 -34.99
N VAL A 183 -10.24 4.77 -35.47
CA VAL A 183 -9.10 4.87 -36.39
C VAL A 183 -9.56 5.51 -37.70
N ARG A 184 -8.84 6.55 -38.15
CA ARG A 184 -9.06 7.22 -39.44
C ARG A 184 -7.81 7.14 -40.31
N PRO A 185 -7.96 7.12 -41.65
CA PRO A 185 -6.82 7.24 -42.57
C PRO A 185 -6.08 8.55 -42.33
N VAL A 186 -4.76 8.52 -42.37
CA VAL A 186 -3.92 9.72 -42.33
C VAL A 186 -3.83 10.33 -43.74
N ASN A 187 -3.71 11.65 -43.85
CA ASN A 187 -3.52 12.32 -45.14
C ASN A 187 -2.28 11.78 -45.86
N GLY A 188 -2.46 11.24 -47.06
CA GLY A 188 -1.39 10.64 -47.87
C GLY A 188 -1.05 9.19 -47.52
N GLU A 189 -1.77 8.56 -46.58
CA GLU A 189 -1.61 7.13 -46.26
C GLU A 189 -2.12 6.27 -47.43
N SER A 190 -1.32 5.27 -47.84
CA SER A 190 -1.76 4.30 -48.84
C SER A 190 -2.81 3.37 -48.24
N THR A 191 -3.67 2.81 -49.10
CA THR A 191 -4.69 1.83 -48.69
C THR A 191 -4.09 0.61 -47.99
N VAL A 192 -2.91 0.17 -48.44
CA VAL A 192 -2.17 -0.95 -47.86
C VAL A 192 -1.65 -0.62 -46.45
N ALA A 193 -1.10 0.58 -46.25
CA ALA A 193 -0.61 1.02 -44.95
C ALA A 193 -1.76 1.16 -43.94
N TYR A 194 -2.88 1.77 -44.38
CA TYR A 194 -4.08 1.89 -43.55
C TYR A 194 -4.64 0.52 -43.14
N ALA A 195 -4.69 -0.43 -44.09
CA ALA A 195 -5.14 -1.79 -43.81
C ALA A 195 -4.22 -2.54 -42.84
N ALA A 196 -2.90 -2.35 -42.92
CA ALA A 196 -1.96 -2.96 -41.99
C ALA A 196 -2.18 -2.44 -40.55
N ARG A 197 -2.32 -1.12 -40.39
CA ARG A 197 -2.55 -0.46 -39.10
C ARG A 197 -3.90 -0.85 -38.47
N LEU A 198 -4.94 -1.03 -39.30
CA LEU A 198 -6.22 -1.57 -38.85
C LEU A 198 -6.08 -3.01 -38.33
N ARG A 199 -5.33 -3.89 -39.01
CA ARG A 199 -5.12 -5.28 -38.57
C ARG A 199 -4.34 -5.35 -37.26
N GLU A 200 -3.32 -4.51 -37.11
CA GLU A 200 -2.57 -4.38 -35.85
C GLU A 200 -3.49 -3.99 -34.69
N ARG A 201 -4.32 -2.95 -34.89
CA ARG A 201 -5.29 -2.49 -33.88
C ARG A 201 -6.41 -3.51 -33.60
N ALA A 202 -6.77 -4.32 -34.59
CA ALA A 202 -7.78 -5.37 -34.46
C ALA A 202 -7.30 -6.56 -33.62
N ALA A 203 -5.99 -6.81 -33.53
CA ALA A 203 -5.43 -7.87 -32.69
C ALA A 203 -5.78 -7.67 -31.21
N ASP A 204 -5.95 -6.42 -30.78
CA ASP A 204 -6.31 -6.06 -29.40
C ASP A 204 -7.81 -6.16 -29.11
N CYS A 205 -8.64 -6.29 -30.15
CA CYS A 205 -10.10 -6.18 -30.05
C CYS A 205 -10.82 -7.51 -29.74
N GLU A 206 -10.11 -8.65 -29.74
CA GLU A 206 -10.69 -9.99 -29.50
C GLU A 206 -12.04 -10.17 -30.24
N PHE A 207 -12.08 -9.78 -31.52
CA PHE A 207 -13.22 -10.05 -32.38
C PHE A 207 -13.38 -11.57 -32.42
N GLU A 208 -14.46 -12.09 -31.85
CA GLU A 208 -14.80 -13.50 -32.02
C GLU A 208 -15.02 -13.72 -33.51
N ASN A 209 -14.43 -14.78 -34.06
CA ASN A 209 -14.74 -15.22 -35.41
C ASN A 209 -16.23 -15.56 -35.44
N GLN A 210 -17.07 -14.61 -35.84
CA GLN A 210 -18.40 -14.90 -36.31
C GLN A 210 -18.23 -15.59 -37.66
N ASP A 211 -17.90 -16.90 -37.62
CA ASP A 211 -18.28 -17.83 -38.68
C ASP A 211 -19.81 -18.00 -38.60
N ASP A 212 -20.53 -16.91 -38.84
CA ASP A 212 -21.95 -16.95 -39.14
C ASP A 212 -22.05 -17.39 -40.60
N GLY A 213 -21.99 -18.70 -40.80
CA GLY A 213 -22.25 -19.33 -42.07
C GLY A 213 -23.60 -18.89 -42.61
N PHE A 214 -23.55 -18.10 -43.68
CA PHE A 214 -24.66 -17.83 -44.59
C PHE A 214 -24.25 -18.29 -45.99
#